data_AF-A0A8X6WF24-F1
#
_entry.id   AF-A0A8X6WF24-F1
#
_cell.length_a   1.000
_cell.length_b   1.000
_cell.length_c   1.000
_cell.angle_alpha   90.00
_cell.angle_beta   90.00
_cell.angle_gamma   90.00
#
_symmetry.space_group_name_H-M   'P 1'
#
loop_
_entity.id
_entity.type
_entity.pdbx_description
1 polymer ?
#
loop_
_entity_poly.entity_id
_entity_poly.type
_entity_poly.pdbx_seq_one_letter_code
_entity_poly.pdbx_strand_id
1 'polypeptide(L)'
;MRNKENILIKDLLLEEMAKELLEQREFLRNDAKKNIEILQSENRKTYNRRRKKASLYKEGDLVAIQRTQFGAGLKLRPKFLGPYKVTKVNSKDRYEVEKVGQHE
;
A
#
# COMPACT_ATOMS: atom_id res chain seq x y z
N MET A 1 30.27 -39.50 36.52
CA MET A 1 31.11 -38.34 36.09
C MET A 1 30.72 -37.98 34.66
N ARG A 2 30.49 -36.70 34.35
CA ARG A 2 30.31 -36.26 32.96
C ARG A 2 31.66 -36.32 32.25
N ASN A 3 31.80 -37.20 31.25
CA ASN A 3 33.00 -37.29 30.42
C ASN A 3 33.05 -36.06 29.47
N LYS A 4 34.22 -35.44 29.28
CA LYS A 4 34.39 -34.24 28.44
C LYS A 4 33.99 -34.49 26.99
N GLU A 5 34.24 -35.69 26.48
CA GLU A 5 33.86 -36.11 25.13
C GLU A 5 32.33 -36.12 24.93
N ASN A 6 31.57 -36.55 25.95
CA ASN A 6 30.10 -36.52 25.90
C ASN A 6 29.53 -35.10 25.87
N ILE A 7 30.25 -34.11 26.41
CA ILE A 7 29.85 -32.70 26.36
C ILE A 7 30.10 -32.16 24.95
N LEU A 8 31.29 -32.41 24.39
CA LEU A 8 31.65 -32.02 23.02
C LEU A 8 30.71 -32.62 21.96
N ILE A 9 30.38 -33.91 22.08
CA ILE A 9 29.45 -34.58 21.16
C ILE A 9 28.06 -33.95 21.26
N LYS A 10 27.59 -33.63 22.48
CA LYS A 10 26.29 -32.98 22.68
C LYS A 10 26.25 -31.60 22.05
N ASP A 11 27.31 -30.81 22.18
CA ASP A 11 27.38 -29.46 21.63
C ASP A 11 27.39 -29.48 20.10
N LEU A 12 28.16 -30.39 19.49
CA LEU A 12 28.14 -30.63 18.04
C LEU A 12 26.75 -30.99 17.52
N LEU A 13 26.05 -31.88 18.23
CA LEU A 13 24.71 -32.33 17.86
C LEU A 13 23.68 -31.18 17.96
N LEU A 14 23.81 -30.31 18.97
CA LEU A 14 22.99 -29.12 19.11
C LEU A 14 23.25 -28.09 18.00
N GLU A 15 24.51 -27.89 17.60
CA GLU A 15 24.84 -27.03 16.47
C GLU A 15 24.27 -27.54 15.15
N GLU A 16 24.34 -28.85 14.91
CA GLU A 16 23.80 -29.48 13.71
C GLU A 16 22.27 -29.36 13.65
N MET A 17 21.58 -29.66 14.76
CA MET A 17 20.13 -29.45 14.88
C MET A 17 19.74 -27.98 14.69
N ALA A 18 20.55 -27.04 15.18
CA ALA A 18 20.30 -25.62 14.99
C ALA A 18 20.46 -25.19 13.52
N LYS A 19 21.46 -25.71 12.82
CA LYS A 19 21.67 -25.46 11.38
C LYS A 19 20.51 -25.99 10.56
N GLU A 20 20.08 -27.23 10.80
CA GLU A 20 18.96 -27.83 10.08
C GLU A 20 17.66 -27.03 10.29
N LEU A 21 17.39 -26.59 11.52
CA LEU A 21 16.25 -25.72 11.83
C LEU A 21 16.31 -24.37 11.10
N LEU A 22 17.50 -23.79 10.96
CA LEU A 22 17.68 -22.54 10.22
C LEU A 22 17.43 -22.73 8.73
N GLU A 23 17.97 -23.79 8.14
CA GLU A 23 17.76 -24.12 6.73
C GLU A 23 16.27 -24.37 6.42
N GLN A 24 15.58 -25.14 7.26
CA GLN A 24 14.14 -25.36 7.12
C GLN A 24 13.34 -24.05 7.22
N ARG A 25 13.71 -23.16 8.14
CA ARG A 25 13.07 -21.84 8.27
C ARG A 25 13.32 -20.96 7.06
N GLU A 26 14.54 -20.94 6.53
CA GLU A 26 14.86 -20.18 5.33
C GLU A 26 14.12 -20.72 4.12
N PHE A 27 14.04 -22.04 3.97
CA PHE A 27 13.26 -22.69 2.93
C PHE A 27 11.79 -22.24 2.97
N LEU A 28 11.15 -22.34 4.14
CA LEU A 28 9.75 -21.93 4.33
C LEU A 28 9.53 -20.44 4.06
N ARG A 29 10.46 -19.58 4.50
CA ARG A 29 10.39 -18.13 4.23
C ARG A 29 10.53 -17.82 2.74
N ASN A 30 11.44 -18.49 2.06
CA ASN A 30 11.66 -18.31 0.63
C ASN A 30 10.46 -18.80 -0.18
N ASP A 31 9.86 -19.93 0.20
CA ASP A 31 8.65 -20.43 -0.43
C ASP A 31 7.45 -19.49 -0.21
N ALA A 32 7.22 -19.08 1.04
CA ALA A 32 6.17 -18.11 1.37
C ALA A 32 6.36 -16.79 0.60
N LYS A 33 7.59 -16.29 0.49
CA LYS A 33 7.91 -15.09 -0.29
C LYS A 33 7.52 -15.24 -1.76
N LYS A 34 7.90 -16.34 -2.40
CA LYS A 34 7.54 -16.62 -3.81
C LYS A 34 6.01 -16.66 -3.99
N ASN A 35 5.30 -17.35 -3.10
CA ASN A 35 3.84 -17.45 -3.17
C ASN A 35 3.16 -16.09 -3.00
N ILE A 36 3.65 -15.26 -2.08
CA ILE A 36 3.16 -13.88 -1.88
C ILE A 36 3.43 -13.04 -3.13
N GLU A 37 4.61 -13.12 -3.73
CA GLU A 37 4.95 -12.37 -4.95
C GLU A 37 4.04 -12.76 -6.13
N ILE A 38 3.78 -14.06 -6.32
CA ILE A 38 2.85 -14.54 -7.34
C ILE A 38 1.46 -13.95 -7.11
N LEU A 39 0.92 -14.07 -5.89
CA LEU A 39 -0.39 -13.57 -5.53
C LEU A 39 -0.50 -12.05 -5.69
N GLN A 40 0.53 -11.30 -5.28
CA GLN A 40 0.58 -9.84 -5.48
C GLN A 40 0.59 -9.47 -6.97
N SER A 41 1.31 -10.23 -7.80
CA SER A 41 1.36 -10.00 -9.25
C SER A 41 -0.02 -10.22 -9.90
N GLU A 42 -0.75 -11.25 -9.49
CA GLU A 42 -2.09 -11.56 -9.98
C GLU A 42 -3.12 -10.55 -9.51
N ASN A 43 -3.06 -10.14 -8.23
CA ASN A 43 -3.88 -9.08 -7.69
C ASN A 43 -3.66 -7.77 -8.45
N ARG A 44 -2.39 -7.42 -8.73
CA ARG A 44 -2.05 -6.24 -9.53
C ARG A 44 -2.63 -6.31 -10.94
N LYS A 45 -2.49 -7.46 -11.63
CA LYS A 45 -3.08 -7.67 -12.96
C LYS A 45 -4.60 -7.50 -12.93
N THR A 46 -5.27 -8.15 -11.99
CA THR A 46 -6.73 -8.15 -11.85
C THR A 46 -7.28 -6.76 -11.55
N TYR A 47 -6.65 -6.04 -10.61
CA TYR A 47 -7.02 -4.67 -10.28
C TYR A 47 -6.78 -3.73 -11.46
N ASN A 48 -5.59 -3.79 -12.08
CA ASN A 48 -5.23 -2.92 -13.20
C ASN A 48 -6.13 -3.13 -14.42
N ARG A 49 -6.68 -4.34 -14.62
CA ARG A 49 -7.65 -4.61 -15.70
C ARG A 49 -8.89 -3.70 -15.63
N ARG A 50 -9.35 -3.36 -14.42
CA ARG A 50 -10.55 -2.52 -14.20
C ARG A 50 -10.22 -1.08 -13.83
N ARG A 51 -8.96 -0.79 -13.48
CA ARG A 51 -8.54 0.53 -13.00
C ARG A 51 -8.53 1.55 -14.13
N LYS A 52 -9.35 2.60 -14.01
CA LYS A 52 -9.30 3.76 -14.90
C LYS A 52 -8.09 4.64 -14.54
N LYS A 53 -7.45 5.25 -15.53
CA LYS A 53 -6.42 6.27 -15.30
C LYS A 53 -7.06 7.47 -14.59
N ALA A 54 -6.31 8.08 -13.68
CA ALA A 54 -6.74 9.31 -13.02
C ALA A 54 -6.88 10.43 -14.05
N SER A 55 -7.79 11.38 -13.80
CA SER A 55 -7.83 12.62 -14.55
C SER A 55 -6.63 13.47 -14.13
N LEU A 56 -5.87 13.95 -15.12
CA LEU A 56 -4.71 14.80 -14.90
C LEU A 56 -5.13 16.24 -15.13
N TYR A 57 -4.82 17.10 -14.16
CA TYR A 57 -5.08 18.53 -14.24
C TYR A 57 -3.77 19.31 -14.38
N LYS A 58 -3.85 20.47 -15.00
CA LYS A 58 -2.76 21.43 -15.14
C LYS A 58 -3.02 22.65 -14.27
N GLU A 59 -1.95 23.38 -13.97
CA GLU A 59 -2.07 24.67 -13.32
C GLU A 59 -2.95 25.60 -14.15
N GLY A 60 -3.90 26.25 -13.49
CA GLY A 60 -4.90 27.11 -14.12
C GLY A 60 -6.22 26.44 -14.49
N ASP A 61 -6.31 25.11 -14.47
CA ASP A 61 -7.56 24.41 -14.75
C ASP A 61 -8.63 24.74 -13.71
N LEU A 62 -9.87 24.92 -14.18
CA LEU A 62 -11.04 25.05 -13.31
C LEU A 62 -11.60 23.66 -12.99
N VAL A 63 -11.72 23.37 -11.69
CA VAL A 63 -12.16 22.08 -11.15
C VAL A 63 -13.23 22.30 -10.08
N ALA A 64 -14.02 21.27 -9.79
CA ALA A 64 -15.00 21.28 -8.72
C ALA A 64 -14.70 20.15 -7.74
N ILE A 65 -14.81 20.42 -6.44
CA ILE A 65 -14.52 19.43 -5.39
C ILE A 65 -15.81 18.69 -5.05
N GLN A 66 -15.81 17.38 -5.16
CA GLN A 66 -16.97 16.58 -4.75
C GLN A 66 -17.12 16.60 -3.23
N ARG A 67 -18.33 16.86 -2.73
CA ARG A 67 -18.62 16.72 -1.30
C ARG A 67 -18.51 15.25 -0.90
N THR A 68 -17.68 14.97 0.11
CA THR A 68 -17.44 13.62 0.66
C THR A 68 -18.11 13.40 2.02
N GLN A 69 -18.50 14.46 2.71
CA GLN A 69 -19.21 14.37 3.98
C GLN A 69 -20.67 13.95 3.76
N PHE A 70 -21.08 12.88 4.43
CA PHE A 70 -22.46 12.40 4.44
C PHE A 70 -23.12 12.85 5.75
N GLY A 71 -24.35 13.38 5.67
CA GLY A 71 -25.06 13.95 6.81
C GLY A 71 -26.52 14.27 6.51
N ALA A 72 -27.30 14.48 7.56
CA ALA A 72 -28.70 14.88 7.45
C ALA A 72 -28.82 16.25 6.76
N GLY A 73 -29.86 16.45 5.92
CA GLY A 73 -30.10 17.73 5.23
C GLY A 73 -29.28 17.97 3.95
N LEU A 74 -28.47 17.01 3.49
CA LEU A 74 -27.66 17.16 2.27
C LEU A 74 -28.35 16.69 0.97
N LYS A 75 -29.56 16.13 1.03
CA LYS A 75 -30.26 15.57 -0.14
C LYS A 75 -30.54 16.60 -1.25
N LEU A 76 -30.79 17.86 -0.87
CA LEU A 76 -31.04 18.98 -1.80
C LEU A 76 -29.81 19.87 -2.03
N ARG A 77 -28.69 19.59 -1.36
CA ARG A 77 -27.47 20.40 -1.50
C ARG A 77 -26.69 19.97 -2.75
N PRO A 78 -25.98 20.89 -3.44
CA PRO A 78 -25.14 20.55 -4.58
C PRO A 78 -24.09 19.50 -4.22
N LYS A 79 -23.92 18.51 -5.11
CA LYS A 79 -22.94 17.43 -4.94
C LYS A 79 -21.49 17.92 -5.00
N PHE A 80 -21.25 19.05 -5.66
CA PHE A 80 -19.92 19.64 -5.82
C PHE A 80 -19.88 21.01 -5.14
N LEU A 81 -18.76 21.31 -4.50
CA LEU A 81 -18.36 22.65 -4.11
C LEU A 81 -17.89 23.38 -5.36
N GLY A 82 -18.09 24.70 -5.40
CA GLY A 82 -18.01 25.52 -6.61
C GLY A 82 -16.65 25.53 -7.31
N PRO A 83 -16.42 26.48 -8.24
CA PRO A 83 -15.24 26.44 -9.07
C PRO A 83 -13.98 26.77 -8.26
N TYR A 84 -13.03 25.86 -8.28
CA TYR A 84 -11.68 26.06 -7.79
C TYR A 84 -10.72 26.10 -8.98
N LYS A 85 -9.62 26.83 -8.85
CA LYS A 85 -8.53 26.85 -9.82
C LYS A 85 -7.36 26.08 -9.27
N VAL A 86 -6.77 25.19 -10.07
CA VAL A 86 -5.54 24.49 -9.69
C VAL A 86 -4.39 25.49 -9.65
N THR A 87 -3.77 25.65 -8.48
CA THR A 87 -2.61 26.54 -8.30
C THR A 87 -1.30 25.80 -8.45
N LYS A 88 -1.26 24.53 -8.03
CA LYS A 88 -0.04 23.72 -8.06
C LYS A 88 -0.37 22.24 -8.27
N VAL A 89 0.43 21.59 -9.12
CA VAL A 89 0.37 20.14 -9.35
C VAL A 89 1.42 19.45 -8.48
N ASN A 90 0.96 18.61 -7.54
CA ASN A 90 1.81 17.82 -6.64
C ASN A 90 1.90 16.36 -7.10
N SER A 91 2.90 15.62 -6.62
CA SER A 91 3.07 14.20 -6.99
C SER A 91 1.92 13.32 -6.48
N LYS A 92 1.64 12.22 -7.21
CA LYS A 92 0.62 11.21 -6.94
C LYS A 92 -0.83 11.73 -7.09
N ASP A 93 -1.11 12.43 -8.19
CA ASP A 93 -2.44 12.95 -8.53
C ASP A 93 -3.03 13.89 -7.45
N ARG A 94 -2.18 14.67 -6.78
CA ARG A 94 -2.57 15.64 -5.75
C ARG A 94 -2.44 17.05 -6.30
N TYR A 95 -3.37 17.91 -5.92
CA TYR A 95 -3.45 19.28 -6.45
C TYR A 95 -3.75 20.25 -5.31
N GLU A 96 -3.10 21.39 -5.32
CA GLU A 96 -3.52 22.55 -4.52
C GLU A 96 -4.47 23.38 -5.37
N VAL A 97 -5.55 23.84 -4.74
CA VAL A 97 -6.62 24.53 -5.44
C VAL A 97 -7.07 25.75 -4.63
N GLU A 98 -7.38 26.83 -5.35
CA GLU A 98 -7.84 28.08 -4.78
C GLU A 98 -9.28 28.37 -5.23
N LYS A 99 -10.09 28.91 -4.32
CA LYS A 99 -11.49 29.20 -4.57
C LYS A 99 -11.64 30.37 -5.55
N VAL A 100 -12.41 30.18 -6.62
CA VAL A 100 -12.70 31.26 -7.58
C VAL A 100 -14.07 31.86 -7.29
N GLY A 101 -14.07 33.14 -6.92
CA GLY A 101 -15.30 33.92 -6.68
C GLY A 101 -15.98 33.63 -5.33
N GLN A 102 -17.16 34.23 -5.16
CA GLN A 102 -17.97 34.08 -3.95
C GLN A 102 -19.05 33.02 -4.19
N HIS A 103 -18.79 31.81 -3.72
CA HIS A 103 -19.76 30.71 -3.70
C HIS A 103 -19.68 30.02 -2.33
N GLU A 104 -20.69 29.24 -1.93
CA GLU A 104 -20.68 28.53 -0.63
C GLU A 104 -19.66 27.39 -0.60
#